data_AF-A0A376FG55-F1
#
_entry.id   AF-A0A376FG55-F1
#
_cell.length_a   1.000
_cell.length_b   1.000
_cell.length_c   1.000
_cell.angle_alpha   90.00
_cell.angle_beta   90.00
_cell.angle_gamma   90.00
#
_symmetry.space_group_name_H-M   'P 1'
#
loop_
_entity.id
_entity.type
_entity.pdbx_description
1 polymer ?
#
loop_
_entity_poly.entity_id
_entity_poly.type
_entity_poly.pdbx_seq_one_letter_code
_entity_poly.pdbx_strand_id
1 'polypeptide(L)'
;MLRVYHSNRLDVLEALMEFIVERERLDDPFEPEMVLVQSTGMAQWLQMSLSRKFGIAANIDFPLPASFIWEMFVRVLPDIPEQSAFNKQGMSWKLMALLPEMLQHDEFAMLRHYLNDDTDKRKLFQLASRTADLYDQYLVYRSDWLIRWEAGELVEGLPEAQIWQAPLWKALVEHTEKLGQPKWHRANLYDRFISILENASERPARLPSRVFICGISALPPVYLKALNALGKHIDIHILFTNPCRQYWGDILDERWLARLVTRQRKRLFEERSVPLFKDGSTAGQLFDEDGIQNLPNPLLASWGKLGRDYIHMLSDITSSGEGDVDAFVDITPDSLLHHIQLDILDLENHAVMGVTANEFERSDSKRKLDADDRSITIHVCHSPQREVEVLHDQLLAMLQDDPELTPRDIVVMVADIDSYSPFIQAVFGSATGERYLPYAISDRRARQSHPALQAFITLLSLPDSRFISEDVLALLDVPVLAARFSITEEGLRYLRQWVNESGVRWGIDDDNVQEFELPPTGQHTWRFGLTRMLLGYAMESSQGEWNAVLPYDESSGLIAELVGAFSVTPDAA
;
A
#
# COMPACT_ATOMS: atom_id res chain seq x y z
N MET A 1 -29.91 -7.72 -2.35
CA MET A 1 -29.79 -7.42 -3.79
C MET A 1 -28.46 -6.73 -4.07
N LEU A 2 -27.77 -7.04 -5.17
CA LEU A 2 -26.53 -6.32 -5.56
C LEU A 2 -26.89 -5.11 -6.44
N ARG A 3 -26.44 -3.93 -6.06
CA ARG A 3 -26.63 -2.67 -6.79
C ARG A 3 -25.27 -2.03 -7.09
N VAL A 4 -25.12 -1.50 -8.30
CA VAL A 4 -23.92 -0.78 -8.76
C VAL A 4 -24.32 0.65 -9.09
N TYR A 5 -23.65 1.61 -8.46
CA TYR A 5 -23.86 3.04 -8.64
C TYR A 5 -22.66 3.60 -9.38
N HIS A 6 -22.89 4.19 -10.54
CA HIS A 6 -21.86 4.83 -11.36
C HIS A 6 -21.94 6.34 -11.21
N SER A 7 -20.85 7.00 -10.82
CA SER A 7 -20.76 8.47 -10.79
C SER A 7 -19.35 8.95 -11.11
N ASN A 8 -19.23 10.14 -11.71
CA ASN A 8 -17.95 10.82 -11.92
C ASN A 8 -17.42 11.54 -10.67
N ARG A 9 -18.21 11.63 -9.60
CA ARG A 9 -17.82 12.30 -8.35
C ARG A 9 -18.04 11.41 -7.15
N LEU A 10 -17.02 11.31 -6.29
CA LEU A 10 -17.11 10.56 -5.05
C LEU A 10 -18.14 11.17 -4.09
N ASP A 11 -18.27 12.50 -4.07
CA ASP A 11 -19.24 13.22 -3.22
C ASP A 11 -20.69 12.77 -3.47
N VAL A 12 -21.02 12.44 -4.72
CA VAL A 12 -22.37 11.98 -5.10
C VAL A 12 -22.62 10.56 -4.60
N LEU A 13 -21.61 9.70 -4.69
CA LEU A 13 -21.65 8.34 -4.18
C LEU A 13 -21.76 8.34 -2.66
N GLU A 14 -21.03 9.22 -2.00
CA GLU A 14 -21.15 9.43 -0.56
C GLU A 14 -22.55 9.92 -0.17
N ALA A 15 -23.08 10.96 -0.84
CA ALA A 15 -24.45 11.41 -0.61
C ALA A 15 -25.50 10.31 -0.85
N LEU A 16 -25.24 9.39 -1.79
CA LEU A 16 -26.06 8.20 -2.01
C LEU A 16 -25.99 7.24 -0.82
N MET A 17 -24.78 6.98 -0.32
CA MET A 17 -24.59 6.16 0.88
C MET A 17 -25.30 6.79 2.08
N GLU A 18 -25.15 8.10 2.30
CA GLU A 18 -25.87 8.84 3.34
C GLU A 18 -27.39 8.65 3.22
N PHE A 19 -27.93 8.81 2.02
CA PHE A 19 -29.36 8.66 1.78
C PHE A 19 -29.86 7.24 2.08
N ILE A 20 -29.09 6.21 1.71
CA ILE A 20 -29.43 4.82 2.00
C ILE A 20 -29.40 4.57 3.51
N VAL A 21 -28.36 5.05 4.19
CA VAL A 21 -28.20 4.91 5.65
C VAL A 21 -29.34 5.59 6.40
N GLU A 22 -29.75 6.78 5.96
CA GLU A 22 -30.84 7.53 6.58
C GLU A 22 -32.21 6.86 6.36
N ARG A 23 -32.46 6.38 5.14
CA ARG A 23 -33.75 5.80 4.74
C ARG A 23 -33.99 4.42 5.31
N GLU A 24 -32.96 3.58 5.30
CA GLU A 24 -33.01 2.19 5.72
C GLU A 24 -32.17 2.03 6.99
N ARG A 25 -32.69 2.46 8.14
CA ARG A 25 -31.93 2.32 9.40
C ARG A 25 -31.75 0.86 9.74
N LEU A 26 -30.56 0.50 10.26
CA LEU A 26 -30.30 -0.84 10.77
C LEU A 26 -31.24 -1.13 11.97
N ASP A 27 -31.72 -2.37 12.04
CA ASP A 27 -32.66 -2.80 13.09
C ASP A 27 -31.97 -2.96 14.45
N ASP A 28 -30.70 -3.41 14.47
CA ASP A 28 -29.88 -3.56 15.67
C ASP A 28 -28.90 -2.39 15.83
N PRO A 29 -28.97 -1.61 16.93
CA PRO A 29 -28.05 -0.49 17.17
C PRO A 29 -26.59 -0.91 17.42
N PHE A 30 -26.31 -2.19 17.68
CA PHE A 30 -24.95 -2.71 17.84
C PHE A 30 -24.43 -3.41 16.58
N GLU A 31 -25.25 -3.60 15.55
CA GLU A 31 -24.77 -4.07 14.25
C GLU A 31 -23.88 -2.97 13.63
N PRO A 32 -22.62 -3.28 13.27
CA PRO A 32 -21.75 -2.31 12.63
C PRO A 32 -22.17 -2.06 11.19
N GLU A 33 -22.09 -0.79 10.76
CA GLU A 33 -22.23 -0.44 9.34
C GLU A 33 -20.97 -0.93 8.60
N MET A 34 -21.15 -1.73 7.55
CA MET A 34 -20.00 -2.32 6.83
C MET A 34 -19.66 -1.56 5.57
N VAL A 35 -18.42 -1.06 5.48
CA VAL A 35 -17.93 -0.32 4.32
C VAL A 35 -16.58 -0.85 3.87
N LEU A 36 -16.57 -1.56 2.75
CA LEU A 36 -15.33 -2.05 2.15
C LEU A 36 -14.57 -0.88 1.53
N VAL A 37 -13.33 -0.69 1.99
CA VAL A 37 -12.39 0.33 1.49
C VAL A 37 -11.02 -0.30 1.27
N GLN A 38 -10.19 0.31 0.41
CA GLN A 38 -8.82 -0.14 0.16
C GLN A 38 -7.73 0.74 0.80
N SER A 39 -8.10 1.88 1.38
CA SER A 39 -7.15 2.79 2.02
C SER A 39 -7.70 3.36 3.33
N THR A 40 -6.79 3.62 4.27
CA THR A 40 -7.10 4.31 5.53
C THR A 40 -7.59 5.74 5.27
N GLY A 41 -7.08 6.40 4.23
CA GLY A 41 -7.54 7.73 3.82
C GLY A 41 -9.02 7.74 3.45
N MET A 42 -9.49 6.73 2.72
CA MET A 42 -10.92 6.61 2.39
C MET A 42 -11.77 6.37 3.63
N ALA A 43 -11.31 5.52 4.57
CA ALA A 43 -12.00 5.29 5.84
C ALA A 43 -12.13 6.60 6.64
N GLN A 44 -11.04 7.36 6.78
CA GLN A 44 -11.02 8.63 7.49
C GLN A 44 -11.93 9.68 6.81
N TRP A 45 -11.87 9.78 5.49
CA TRP A 45 -12.71 10.69 4.72
C TRP A 45 -14.20 10.38 4.93
N LEU A 46 -14.59 9.11 4.82
CA LEU A 46 -15.97 8.68 5.08
C LEU A 46 -16.40 8.93 6.52
N GLN A 47 -15.57 8.59 7.51
CA GLN A 47 -15.88 8.85 8.92
C GLN A 47 -16.12 10.34 9.18
N MET A 48 -15.24 11.21 8.65
CA MET A 48 -15.38 12.65 8.79
C MET A 48 -16.63 13.15 8.09
N SER A 49 -16.91 12.69 6.87
CA SER A 49 -18.03 13.19 6.09
C SER A 49 -19.38 12.74 6.64
N LEU A 50 -19.53 11.45 6.94
CA LEU A 50 -20.71 10.89 7.62
C LEU A 50 -20.96 11.57 8.97
N SER A 51 -19.91 11.87 9.74
CA SER A 51 -20.06 12.58 11.02
C SER A 51 -20.57 14.01 10.87
N ARG A 52 -20.24 14.71 9.78
CA ARG A 52 -20.76 16.06 9.50
C ARG A 52 -22.25 16.01 9.18
N LYS A 53 -22.68 14.99 8.42
CA LYS A 53 -24.08 14.82 8.03
C LYS A 53 -24.96 14.35 9.18
N PHE A 54 -24.54 13.30 9.88
CA PHE A 54 -25.34 12.66 10.93
C PHE A 54 -25.05 13.21 12.33
N GLY A 55 -24.05 14.09 12.49
CA GLY A 55 -23.57 14.61 13.77
C GLY A 55 -22.61 13.67 14.50
N ILE A 56 -22.59 12.38 14.15
CA ILE A 56 -21.69 11.36 14.68
C ILE A 56 -21.48 10.24 13.64
N ALA A 57 -20.27 9.71 13.57
CA ALA A 57 -19.98 8.46 12.86
C ALA A 57 -19.36 7.47 13.86
N ALA A 58 -20.08 6.41 14.19
CA ALA A 58 -19.67 5.40 15.17
C ALA A 58 -20.13 4.01 14.71
N ASN A 59 -19.45 2.96 15.19
CA ASN A 59 -19.74 1.57 14.85
C ASN A 59 -19.74 1.28 13.34
N ILE A 60 -18.70 1.77 12.64
CA ILE A 60 -18.49 1.52 11.21
C ILE A 60 -17.23 0.69 11.05
N ASP A 61 -17.38 -0.47 10.42
CA ASP A 61 -16.26 -1.36 10.10
C ASP A 61 -15.76 -1.08 8.68
N PHE A 62 -14.44 -0.93 8.55
CA PHE A 62 -13.75 -0.66 7.29
C PHE A 62 -12.85 -1.81 6.85
N PRO A 63 -13.38 -3.03 6.61
CA PRO A 63 -12.55 -4.16 6.24
C PRO A 63 -12.07 -4.05 4.79
N LEU A 64 -10.86 -4.58 4.54
CA LEU A 64 -10.39 -4.81 3.17
C LEU A 64 -11.26 -5.89 2.50
N PRO A 65 -11.48 -5.83 1.17
CA PRO A 65 -12.30 -6.82 0.46
C PRO A 65 -11.90 -8.27 0.74
N ALA A 66 -10.59 -8.54 0.77
CA ALA A 66 -10.06 -9.88 1.01
C ALA A 66 -10.36 -10.41 2.42
N SER A 67 -10.39 -9.52 3.42
CA SER A 67 -10.73 -9.86 4.81
C SER A 67 -12.23 -10.09 4.96
N PHE A 68 -13.05 -9.21 4.36
CA PHE A 68 -14.50 -9.33 4.36
C PHE A 68 -14.97 -10.65 3.74
N ILE A 69 -14.45 -11.02 2.56
CA ILE A 69 -14.82 -12.27 1.91
C ILE A 69 -14.47 -13.49 2.78
N TRP A 70 -13.30 -13.48 3.43
CA TRP A 70 -12.91 -14.56 4.34
C TRP A 70 -13.84 -14.65 5.55
N GLU A 71 -14.22 -13.51 6.13
CA GLU A 71 -15.18 -13.45 7.22
C GLU A 71 -16.54 -14.01 6.81
N MET A 72 -17.00 -13.72 5.59
CA MET A 72 -18.23 -14.30 5.05
C MET A 72 -18.11 -15.83 4.87
N PHE A 73 -16.94 -16.35 4.49
CA PHE A 73 -16.71 -17.80 4.49
C PHE A 73 -16.91 -18.40 5.87
N VAL A 74 -16.34 -17.80 6.91
CA VAL A 74 -16.48 -18.26 8.31
C VAL A 74 -17.93 -18.23 8.77
N ARG A 75 -18.71 -17.24 8.33
CA ARG A 75 -20.13 -17.09 8.71
C ARG A 75 -21.06 -18.07 7.98
N VAL A 76 -20.77 -18.43 6.73
CA VAL A 76 -21.67 -19.24 5.88
C VAL A 76 -21.28 -20.71 5.85
N LEU A 77 -19.99 -21.03 5.84
CA LEU A 77 -19.49 -22.40 5.74
C LEU A 77 -19.23 -22.98 7.14
N PRO A 78 -19.52 -24.27 7.36
CA PRO A 78 -19.24 -24.93 8.63
C PRO A 78 -17.72 -25.14 8.81
N ASP A 79 -17.26 -25.05 10.07
CA ASP A 79 -15.92 -25.43 10.52
C ASP A 79 -14.74 -24.75 9.78
N ILE A 80 -14.94 -23.50 9.33
CA ILE A 80 -13.86 -22.68 8.76
C ILE A 80 -13.16 -21.92 9.89
N PRO A 81 -11.81 -21.97 9.98
CA PRO A 81 -11.06 -21.20 10.97
C PRO A 81 -11.15 -19.69 10.70
N GLU A 82 -11.13 -18.88 11.76
CA GLU A 82 -11.14 -17.41 11.67
C GLU A 82 -10.01 -16.86 10.79
N GLN A 83 -8.86 -17.54 10.78
CA GLN A 83 -7.73 -17.21 9.93
C GLN A 83 -7.35 -18.38 9.03
N SER A 84 -7.04 -18.09 7.77
CA SER A 84 -6.53 -19.11 6.85
C SER A 84 -5.15 -19.60 7.26
N ALA A 85 -4.95 -20.92 7.22
CA ALA A 85 -3.63 -21.54 7.35
C ALA A 85 -2.70 -21.21 6.16
N PHE A 86 -3.25 -20.65 5.08
CA PHE A 86 -2.54 -20.24 3.87
C PHE A 86 -2.44 -18.71 3.75
N ASN A 87 -2.33 -18.00 4.88
CA ASN A 87 -1.97 -16.59 4.85
C ASN A 87 -0.49 -16.44 4.41
N LYS A 88 -0.16 -15.29 3.81
CA LYS A 88 1.17 -15.01 3.26
C LYS A 88 2.30 -15.32 4.24
N GLN A 89 2.21 -14.83 5.48
CA GLN A 89 3.26 -15.00 6.49
C GLN A 89 3.44 -16.48 6.89
N GLY A 90 2.35 -17.19 7.11
CA GLY A 90 2.35 -18.61 7.46
C GLY A 90 2.88 -19.47 6.33
N MET A 91 2.53 -19.15 5.08
CA MET A 91 3.11 -19.80 3.89
C MET A 91 4.61 -19.58 3.80
N SER A 92 5.12 -18.37 4.04
CA SER A 92 6.58 -18.09 4.00
C SER A 92 7.37 -19.02 4.94
N TRP A 93 6.91 -19.21 6.17
CA TRP A 93 7.58 -20.08 7.14
C TRP A 93 7.50 -21.55 6.78
N LYS A 94 6.33 -22.03 6.33
CA LYS A 94 6.16 -23.41 5.87
C LYS A 94 7.03 -23.71 4.66
N LEU A 95 7.07 -22.80 3.69
CA LEU A 95 7.91 -22.91 2.51
C LEU A 95 9.40 -22.89 2.86
N MET A 96 9.81 -22.07 3.83
CA MET A 96 11.20 -22.06 4.32
C MET A 96 11.61 -23.43 4.90
N ALA A 97 10.69 -24.14 5.56
CA ALA A 97 10.93 -25.49 6.06
C ALA A 97 10.92 -26.56 4.95
N LEU A 98 10.04 -26.42 3.95
CA LEU A 98 9.86 -27.40 2.88
C LEU A 98 10.89 -27.34 1.76
N LEU A 99 11.30 -26.13 1.36
CA LEU A 99 12.19 -25.93 0.22
C LEU A 99 13.46 -26.78 0.30
N PRO A 100 14.20 -26.87 1.43
CA PRO A 100 15.40 -27.70 1.53
C PRO A 100 15.18 -29.18 1.23
N GLU A 101 14.02 -29.73 1.58
CA GLU A 101 13.66 -31.13 1.27
C GLU A 101 13.38 -31.28 -0.23
N MET A 102 12.64 -30.32 -0.81
CA MET A 102 12.26 -30.32 -2.22
C MET A 102 13.44 -30.11 -3.17
N LEU A 103 14.50 -29.45 -2.70
CA LEU A 103 15.72 -29.22 -3.49
C LEU A 103 16.36 -30.51 -4.00
N GLN A 104 16.07 -31.69 -3.44
CA GLN A 104 16.63 -32.96 -3.90
C GLN A 104 16.07 -33.43 -5.26
N HIS A 105 14.89 -32.94 -5.65
CA HIS A 105 14.23 -33.31 -6.89
C HIS A 105 14.78 -32.54 -8.10
N ASP A 106 14.76 -33.18 -9.28
CA ASP A 106 15.31 -32.59 -10.52
C ASP A 106 14.52 -31.34 -10.97
N GLU A 107 13.23 -31.30 -10.68
CA GLU A 107 12.33 -30.16 -10.93
C GLU A 107 12.81 -28.87 -10.25
N PHE A 108 13.57 -28.97 -9.15
CA PHE A 108 14.07 -27.85 -8.35
C PHE A 108 15.55 -27.52 -8.65
N ALA A 109 16.13 -28.05 -9.73
CA ALA A 109 17.55 -27.87 -10.05
C ALA A 109 17.99 -26.38 -10.09
N MET A 110 17.13 -25.50 -10.63
CA MET A 110 17.40 -24.05 -10.67
C MET A 110 17.49 -23.45 -9.26
N LEU A 111 16.55 -23.80 -8.37
CA LEU A 111 16.53 -23.32 -6.99
C LEU A 111 17.67 -23.92 -6.17
N ARG A 112 18.04 -25.18 -6.45
CA ARG A 112 19.18 -25.86 -5.84
C ARG A 112 20.48 -25.12 -6.12
N HIS A 113 20.69 -24.70 -7.38
CA HIS A 113 21.86 -23.89 -7.74
C HIS A 113 21.84 -22.52 -7.08
N TYR A 114 20.68 -21.85 -7.05
CA TYR A 114 20.53 -20.53 -6.43
C TYR A 114 20.84 -20.53 -4.91
N LEU A 115 20.43 -21.58 -4.20
CA LEU A 115 20.57 -21.74 -2.76
C LEU A 115 21.88 -22.43 -2.31
N ASN A 116 22.76 -22.84 -3.23
CA ASN A 116 23.98 -23.59 -2.90
C ASN A 116 24.92 -22.84 -1.95
N ASP A 117 25.02 -21.52 -2.10
CA ASP A 117 25.94 -20.67 -1.33
C ASP A 117 25.20 -19.84 -0.24
N ASP A 118 24.06 -20.32 0.25
CA ASP A 118 23.24 -19.63 1.26
C ASP A 118 23.65 -20.03 2.69
N THR A 119 24.69 -19.40 3.21
CA THR A 119 25.23 -19.72 4.55
C THR A 119 24.37 -19.20 5.70
N ASP A 120 23.64 -18.10 5.49
CA ASP A 120 22.87 -17.37 6.51
C ASP A 120 21.35 -17.52 6.36
N LYS A 121 20.88 -18.41 5.47
CA LYS A 121 19.46 -18.64 5.14
C LYS A 121 18.73 -17.42 4.56
N ARG A 122 19.46 -16.37 4.15
CA ARG A 122 18.86 -15.13 3.62
C ARG A 122 18.17 -15.38 2.30
N LYS A 123 18.82 -16.08 1.37
CA LYS A 123 18.24 -16.39 0.06
C LYS A 123 17.04 -17.31 0.21
N LEU A 124 17.14 -18.31 1.09
CA LEU A 124 16.04 -19.24 1.39
C LEU A 124 14.80 -18.49 1.89
N PHE A 125 14.95 -17.61 2.88
CA PHE A 125 13.81 -16.85 3.42
C PHE A 125 13.22 -15.87 2.39
N GLN A 126 14.06 -15.20 1.61
CA GLN A 126 13.60 -14.32 0.53
C GLN A 126 12.83 -15.10 -0.55
N LEU A 127 13.34 -16.24 -0.99
CA LEU A 127 12.69 -17.10 -1.96
C LEU A 127 11.34 -17.61 -1.42
N ALA A 128 11.32 -18.12 -0.19
CA ALA A 128 10.10 -18.60 0.46
C ALA A 128 9.05 -17.48 0.56
N SER A 129 9.46 -16.27 0.94
CA SER A 129 8.57 -15.11 1.04
C SER A 129 8.05 -14.66 -0.32
N ARG A 130 8.90 -14.58 -1.35
CA ARG A 130 8.47 -14.22 -2.70
C ARG A 130 7.56 -15.27 -3.33
N THR A 131 7.80 -16.55 -3.01
CA THR A 131 6.95 -17.65 -3.46
C THR A 131 5.60 -17.61 -2.76
N ALA A 132 5.58 -17.35 -1.44
CA ALA A 132 4.34 -17.13 -0.69
C ALA A 132 3.55 -15.94 -1.24
N ASP A 133 4.22 -14.85 -1.65
CA ASP A 133 3.59 -13.71 -2.30
C ASP A 133 2.89 -14.11 -3.61
N LEU A 134 3.54 -14.94 -4.43
CA LEU A 134 2.95 -15.44 -5.68
C LEU A 134 1.76 -16.37 -5.40
N TYR A 135 1.86 -17.28 -4.43
CA TYR A 135 0.72 -18.14 -4.09
C TYR A 135 -0.46 -17.36 -3.52
N ASP A 136 -0.24 -16.32 -2.70
CA ASP A 136 -1.32 -15.44 -2.23
C ASP A 136 -2.00 -14.72 -3.41
N GLN A 137 -1.25 -14.31 -4.43
CA GLN A 137 -1.81 -13.76 -5.66
C GLN A 137 -2.58 -14.82 -6.48
N TYR A 138 -2.01 -16.02 -6.66
CA TYR A 138 -2.67 -17.10 -7.40
C TYR A 138 -3.97 -17.54 -6.71
N LEU A 139 -4.02 -17.54 -5.38
CA LEU A 139 -5.23 -17.83 -4.59
C LEU A 139 -6.40 -16.88 -4.90
N VAL A 140 -6.13 -15.70 -5.49
CA VAL A 140 -7.12 -14.69 -5.82
C VAL A 140 -7.36 -14.58 -7.33
N TYR A 141 -6.31 -14.53 -8.14
CA TYR A 141 -6.41 -14.24 -9.58
C TYR A 141 -6.42 -15.50 -10.47
N ARG A 142 -5.91 -16.63 -9.98
CA ARG A 142 -5.71 -17.87 -10.73
C ARG A 142 -5.96 -19.10 -9.86
N SER A 143 -7.12 -19.11 -9.20
CA SER A 143 -7.51 -20.17 -8.26
C SER A 143 -7.56 -21.55 -8.92
N ASP A 144 -7.87 -21.59 -10.21
CA ASP A 144 -7.91 -22.78 -11.06
C ASP A 144 -6.54 -23.46 -11.21
N TRP A 145 -5.44 -22.69 -11.26
CA TRP A 145 -4.09 -23.24 -11.35
C TRP A 145 -3.76 -24.07 -10.10
N LEU A 146 -4.06 -23.53 -8.92
CA LEU A 146 -3.78 -24.18 -7.64
C LEU A 146 -4.56 -25.48 -7.46
N ILE A 147 -5.82 -25.52 -7.90
CA ILE A 147 -6.65 -26.73 -7.88
C ILE A 147 -6.05 -27.82 -8.78
N ARG A 148 -5.61 -27.46 -9.99
CA ARG A 148 -4.95 -28.40 -10.92
C ARG A 148 -3.60 -28.88 -10.38
N TRP A 149 -2.79 -27.98 -9.83
CA TRP A 149 -1.50 -28.33 -9.24
C TRP A 149 -1.64 -29.25 -8.02
N GLU A 150 -2.68 -29.07 -7.20
CA GLU A 150 -3.00 -29.98 -6.09
C GLU A 150 -3.34 -31.39 -6.60
N ALA A 151 -4.03 -31.50 -7.74
CA ALA A 151 -4.28 -32.77 -8.44
C ALA A 151 -3.02 -33.36 -9.12
N GLY A 152 -1.91 -32.61 -9.18
CA GLY A 152 -0.69 -32.98 -9.88
C GLY A 152 -0.73 -32.75 -11.40
N GLU A 153 -1.69 -31.96 -11.89
CA GLU A 153 -1.85 -31.62 -13.30
C GLU A 153 -1.15 -30.30 -13.61
N LEU A 154 -0.48 -30.24 -14.75
CA LEU A 154 0.12 -29.01 -15.25
C LEU A 154 -0.88 -28.23 -16.13
N VAL A 155 -0.86 -26.91 -16.00
CA VAL A 155 -1.59 -25.97 -16.88
C VAL A 155 -0.78 -25.73 -18.16
N GLU A 156 -1.42 -25.84 -19.32
CA GLU A 156 -0.79 -25.54 -20.61
C GLU A 156 -0.59 -24.03 -20.80
N GLY A 157 0.50 -23.63 -21.46
CA GLY A 157 0.77 -22.24 -21.84
C GLY A 157 1.41 -21.38 -20.74
N LEU A 158 1.77 -21.94 -19.58
CA LEU A 158 2.52 -21.21 -18.55
C LEU A 158 4.04 -21.36 -18.71
N PRO A 159 4.83 -20.43 -18.13
CA PRO A 159 6.29 -20.51 -18.15
C PRO A 159 6.86 -21.74 -17.43
N GLU A 160 8.10 -22.10 -17.74
CA GLU A 160 8.85 -23.21 -17.13
C GLU A 160 8.94 -23.14 -15.59
N ALA A 161 8.77 -21.96 -14.99
CA ALA A 161 8.71 -21.81 -13.54
C ALA A 161 7.59 -22.66 -12.90
N GLN A 162 6.55 -23.01 -13.65
CA GLN A 162 5.51 -23.92 -13.17
C GLN A 162 6.08 -25.29 -12.75
N ILE A 163 7.16 -25.75 -13.38
CA ILE A 163 7.77 -27.07 -13.15
C ILE A 163 8.13 -27.25 -11.67
N TRP A 164 8.59 -26.20 -10.99
CA TRP A 164 8.87 -26.25 -9.54
C TRP A 164 7.74 -25.67 -8.69
N GLN A 165 6.97 -24.70 -9.20
CA GLN A 165 5.88 -24.08 -8.43
C GLN A 165 4.70 -25.03 -8.18
N ALA A 166 4.33 -25.86 -9.15
CA ALA A 166 3.24 -26.82 -9.02
C ALA A 166 3.52 -27.90 -7.95
N PRO A 167 4.65 -28.64 -8.00
CA PRO A 167 4.95 -29.64 -6.97
C PRO A 167 5.17 -29.00 -5.59
N LEU A 168 5.74 -27.79 -5.53
CA LEU A 168 5.93 -27.08 -4.26
C LEU A 168 4.59 -26.68 -3.62
N TRP A 169 3.61 -26.25 -4.42
CA TRP A 169 2.26 -25.94 -3.91
C TRP A 169 1.61 -27.19 -3.33
N LYS A 170 1.67 -28.31 -4.06
CA LYS A 170 1.15 -29.59 -3.58
C LYS A 170 1.83 -30.01 -2.26
N ALA A 171 3.15 -29.91 -2.18
CA ALA A 171 3.90 -30.20 -0.97
C ALA A 171 3.50 -29.28 0.20
N LEU A 172 3.23 -28.00 -0.05
CA LEU A 172 2.75 -27.05 0.96
C LEU A 172 1.38 -27.45 1.54
N VAL A 173 0.45 -27.88 0.69
CA VAL A 173 -0.88 -28.35 1.12
C VAL A 173 -0.76 -29.63 1.95
N GLU A 174 0.00 -30.63 1.47
CA GLU A 174 0.24 -31.89 2.18
C GLU A 174 0.96 -31.67 3.51
N HIS A 175 1.93 -30.76 3.56
CA HIS A 175 2.63 -30.40 4.80
C HIS A 175 1.69 -29.71 5.80
N THR A 176 0.83 -28.81 5.31
CA THR A 176 -0.17 -28.14 6.16
C THR A 176 -1.15 -29.15 6.77
N GLU A 177 -1.54 -30.19 6.01
CA GLU A 177 -2.32 -31.31 6.54
C GLU A 177 -1.57 -32.12 7.60
N LYS A 178 -0.29 -32.43 7.36
CA LYS A 178 0.55 -33.15 8.35
C LYS A 178 0.68 -32.38 9.67
N LEU A 179 0.64 -31.06 9.62
CA LEU A 179 0.62 -30.18 10.81
C LEU A 179 -0.75 -30.15 11.54
N GLY A 180 -1.75 -30.88 11.05
CA GLY A 180 -3.10 -30.90 11.61
C GLY A 180 -3.88 -29.61 11.39
N GLN A 181 -3.47 -28.78 10.43
CA GLN A 181 -4.14 -27.51 10.12
C GLN A 181 -5.19 -27.70 9.02
N PRO A 182 -6.26 -26.88 9.00
CA PRO A 182 -7.29 -26.98 7.98
C PRO A 182 -6.73 -26.74 6.56
N LYS A 183 -7.15 -27.57 5.59
CA LYS A 183 -6.83 -27.43 4.15
C LYS A 183 -7.55 -26.26 3.46
N TRP A 184 -8.31 -25.48 4.22
CA TRP A 184 -9.15 -24.42 3.67
C TRP A 184 -8.31 -23.23 3.22
N HIS A 185 -8.36 -22.96 1.92
CA HIS A 185 -7.77 -21.79 1.30
C HIS A 185 -8.76 -21.14 0.36
N ARG A 186 -8.54 -19.86 0.02
CA ARG A 186 -9.50 -19.07 -0.76
C ARG A 186 -9.97 -19.79 -2.02
N ALA A 187 -9.05 -20.35 -2.80
CA ALA A 187 -9.38 -21.05 -4.05
C ALA A 187 -10.37 -22.23 -3.90
N ASN A 188 -10.29 -23.04 -2.84
CA ASN A 188 -11.18 -24.21 -2.69
C ASN A 188 -12.49 -23.89 -1.95
N LEU A 189 -12.59 -22.72 -1.33
CA LEU A 189 -13.79 -22.27 -0.63
C LEU A 189 -14.77 -21.51 -1.52
N TYR A 190 -14.29 -20.80 -2.55
CA TYR A 190 -15.16 -19.94 -3.38
C TYR A 190 -16.33 -20.68 -4.01
N ASP A 191 -16.06 -21.76 -4.72
CA ASP A 191 -17.12 -22.50 -5.44
C ASP A 191 -18.13 -23.11 -4.46
N ARG A 192 -17.65 -23.58 -3.31
CA ARG A 192 -18.51 -24.10 -2.24
C ARG A 192 -19.38 -23.02 -1.63
N PHE A 193 -18.79 -21.86 -1.35
CA PHE A 193 -19.46 -20.70 -0.80
C PHE A 193 -20.57 -20.19 -1.74
N ILE A 194 -20.24 -20.02 -3.01
CA ILE A 194 -21.20 -19.62 -4.05
C ILE A 194 -22.30 -20.67 -4.14
N SER A 195 -21.96 -21.96 -4.29
CA SER A 195 -22.96 -23.03 -4.41
C SER A 195 -23.93 -23.10 -3.22
N ILE A 196 -23.45 -22.91 -1.98
CA ILE A 196 -24.33 -22.89 -0.80
C ILE A 196 -25.25 -21.68 -0.83
N LEU A 197 -24.74 -20.48 -1.12
CA LEU A 197 -25.58 -19.28 -1.18
C LEU A 197 -26.59 -19.30 -2.32
N GLU A 198 -26.23 -19.87 -3.47
CA GLU A 198 -27.14 -19.97 -4.61
C GLU A 198 -28.27 -20.98 -4.38
N ASN A 199 -28.01 -22.04 -3.62
CA ASN A 199 -29.01 -23.07 -3.30
C ASN A 199 -29.79 -22.78 -2.01
N ALA A 200 -29.28 -21.91 -1.13
CA ALA A 200 -29.97 -21.52 0.08
C ALA A 200 -31.20 -20.67 -0.26
N SER A 201 -32.36 -21.05 0.25
CA SER A 201 -33.61 -20.29 0.13
C SER A 201 -33.79 -19.24 1.22
N GLU A 202 -33.11 -19.41 2.36
CA GLU A 202 -33.18 -18.51 3.51
C GLU A 202 -31.84 -17.80 3.72
N ARG A 203 -31.91 -16.55 4.19
CA ARG A 203 -30.72 -15.76 4.54
C ARG A 203 -29.97 -16.43 5.71
N PRO A 204 -28.68 -16.75 5.56
CA PRO A 204 -27.87 -17.23 6.68
C PRO A 204 -27.85 -16.22 7.84
N ALA A 205 -28.15 -16.69 9.05
CA ALA A 205 -28.46 -15.82 10.21
C ALA A 205 -27.32 -14.87 10.65
N ARG A 206 -26.07 -15.13 10.25
CA ARG A 206 -24.89 -14.34 10.67
C ARG A 206 -24.43 -13.31 9.64
N LEU A 207 -25.13 -13.13 8.53
CA LEU A 207 -24.72 -12.16 7.51
C LEU A 207 -25.13 -10.74 7.88
N PRO A 208 -24.33 -9.71 7.52
CA PRO A 208 -24.73 -8.32 7.69
C PRO A 208 -25.99 -7.98 6.91
N SER A 209 -26.72 -6.96 7.38
CA SER A 209 -27.92 -6.46 6.71
C SER A 209 -27.60 -5.81 5.37
N ARG A 210 -26.55 -4.98 5.34
CA ARG A 210 -26.04 -4.35 4.12
C ARG A 210 -24.54 -4.16 4.13
N VAL A 211 -23.97 -3.99 2.95
CA VAL A 211 -22.54 -3.74 2.74
C VAL A 211 -22.37 -2.68 1.67
N PHE A 212 -21.56 -1.66 1.97
CA PHE A 212 -21.12 -0.67 1.02
C PHE A 212 -19.71 -1.01 0.53
N ILE A 213 -19.43 -0.73 -0.75
CA ILE A 213 -18.09 -0.83 -1.32
C ILE A 213 -17.74 0.54 -1.90
N CYS A 214 -16.82 1.26 -1.27
CA CYS A 214 -16.56 2.66 -1.58
C CYS A 214 -15.10 2.92 -1.94
N GLY A 215 -14.87 3.71 -3.00
CA GLY A 215 -13.54 4.15 -3.39
C GLY A 215 -12.64 3.01 -3.90
N ILE A 216 -13.24 1.93 -4.42
CA ILE A 216 -12.51 0.79 -4.99
C ILE A 216 -12.72 0.79 -6.51
N SER A 217 -11.65 1.00 -7.26
CA SER A 217 -11.67 1.05 -8.73
C SER A 217 -11.41 -0.28 -9.40
N ALA A 218 -11.08 -1.34 -8.64
CA ALA A 218 -10.97 -2.70 -9.14
C ALA A 218 -11.16 -3.73 -8.03
N LEU A 219 -11.92 -4.79 -8.34
CA LEU A 219 -12.01 -6.00 -7.53
C LEU A 219 -11.67 -7.23 -8.40
N PRO A 220 -11.04 -8.27 -7.82
CA PRO A 220 -10.82 -9.53 -8.51
C PRO A 220 -12.14 -10.16 -9.00
N PRO A 221 -12.13 -10.85 -10.17
CA PRO A 221 -13.33 -11.49 -10.72
C PRO A 221 -14.02 -12.44 -9.75
N VAL A 222 -13.23 -13.19 -8.97
CA VAL A 222 -13.75 -14.17 -8.02
C VAL A 222 -14.45 -13.49 -6.84
N TYR A 223 -13.97 -12.32 -6.41
CA TYR A 223 -14.61 -11.54 -5.34
C TYR A 223 -15.96 -11.00 -5.81
N LEU A 224 -16.01 -10.51 -7.05
CA LEU A 224 -17.25 -10.06 -7.66
C LEU A 224 -18.30 -11.17 -7.79
N LYS A 225 -17.89 -12.39 -8.19
CA LYS A 225 -18.78 -13.56 -8.19
C LYS A 225 -19.30 -13.92 -6.80
N ALA A 226 -18.43 -13.89 -5.79
CA ALA A 226 -18.80 -14.15 -4.40
C ALA A 226 -19.77 -13.06 -3.86
N LEU A 227 -19.52 -11.79 -4.16
CA LEU A 227 -20.41 -10.68 -3.83
C LEU A 227 -21.75 -10.82 -4.54
N ASN A 228 -21.78 -11.22 -5.82
CA ASN A 228 -23.04 -11.46 -6.52
C ASN A 228 -23.88 -12.58 -5.88
N ALA A 229 -23.24 -13.67 -5.45
CA ALA A 229 -23.91 -14.75 -4.73
C ALA A 229 -24.45 -14.27 -3.37
N LEU A 230 -23.65 -13.49 -2.62
CA LEU A 230 -24.09 -12.83 -1.38
C LEU A 230 -25.27 -11.88 -1.62
N GLY A 231 -25.26 -11.14 -2.73
CA GLY A 231 -26.28 -10.17 -3.11
C GLY A 231 -27.68 -10.77 -3.25
N LYS A 232 -27.84 -12.10 -3.33
CA LYS A 232 -29.15 -12.76 -3.25
C LYS A 232 -29.80 -12.67 -1.87
N HIS A 233 -28.98 -12.55 -0.81
CA HIS A 233 -29.41 -12.62 0.59
C HIS A 233 -29.19 -11.32 1.37
N ILE A 234 -28.23 -10.51 0.96
CA ILE A 234 -27.89 -9.22 1.60
C ILE A 234 -27.91 -8.08 0.59
N ASP A 235 -28.04 -6.85 1.07
CA ASP A 235 -27.95 -5.67 0.21
C ASP A 235 -26.50 -5.22 0.05
N ILE A 236 -26.02 -5.23 -1.20
CA ILE A 236 -24.65 -4.84 -1.53
C ILE A 236 -24.72 -3.63 -2.43
N HIS A 237 -24.10 -2.54 -1.99
CA HIS A 237 -24.05 -1.28 -2.70
C HIS A 237 -22.61 -1.01 -3.15
N ILE A 238 -22.36 -1.23 -4.45
CA ILE A 238 -21.06 -0.93 -5.06
C ILE A 238 -21.08 0.52 -5.54
N LEU A 239 -20.33 1.38 -4.87
CA LEU A 239 -20.19 2.80 -5.18
C LEU A 239 -18.95 3.00 -6.06
N PHE A 240 -19.14 2.91 -7.37
CA PHE A 240 -18.04 2.97 -8.33
C PHE A 240 -17.89 4.36 -8.93
N THR A 241 -16.77 5.02 -8.60
CA THR A 241 -16.37 6.29 -9.23
C THR A 241 -15.89 6.03 -10.66
N ASN A 242 -16.80 6.19 -11.61
CA ASN A 242 -16.56 5.95 -13.02
C ASN A 242 -16.23 7.27 -13.74
N PRO A 243 -15.09 7.39 -14.43
CA PRO A 243 -14.72 8.63 -15.11
C PRO A 243 -15.59 8.95 -16.33
N CYS A 244 -16.30 7.97 -16.90
CA CYS A 244 -17.04 8.11 -18.15
C CYS A 244 -18.45 7.54 -18.03
N ARG A 245 -19.44 8.27 -18.57
CA ARG A 245 -20.85 7.86 -18.51
C ARG A 245 -21.19 6.75 -19.50
N GLN A 246 -20.48 6.71 -20.63
CA GLN A 246 -20.61 5.66 -21.64
C GLN A 246 -19.91 4.37 -21.20
N TYR A 247 -20.20 3.27 -21.88
CA TYR A 247 -19.39 2.05 -21.75
C TYR A 247 -18.07 2.22 -22.51
N TRP A 248 -16.95 1.97 -21.82
CA TRP A 248 -15.59 2.18 -22.32
C TRP A 248 -14.65 0.98 -22.06
N GLY A 249 -15.23 -0.19 -21.79
CA GLY A 249 -14.50 -1.45 -21.65
C GLY A 249 -14.43 -2.23 -22.96
N ASP A 250 -13.59 -3.24 -23.01
CA ASP A 250 -13.50 -4.14 -24.17
C ASP A 250 -14.72 -5.09 -24.22
N ILE A 251 -14.90 -5.81 -25.33
CA ILE A 251 -15.95 -6.83 -25.50
C ILE A 251 -15.33 -8.18 -25.84
N LEU A 252 -16.03 -9.27 -25.51
CA LEU A 252 -15.58 -10.63 -25.84
C LEU A 252 -16.19 -11.17 -27.14
N ASP A 253 -17.48 -10.89 -27.39
CA ASP A 253 -18.21 -11.44 -28.52
C ASP A 253 -19.36 -10.54 -29.02
N GLU A 254 -19.72 -10.68 -30.29
CA GLU A 254 -20.80 -9.88 -30.93
C GLU A 254 -22.16 -10.07 -30.24
N ARG A 255 -22.46 -11.26 -29.69
CA ARG A 255 -23.73 -11.50 -28.99
C ARG A 255 -23.77 -10.76 -27.66
N TRP A 256 -22.65 -10.70 -26.97
CA TRP A 256 -22.50 -9.90 -25.76
C TRP A 256 -22.64 -8.41 -26.04
N LEU A 257 -22.05 -7.91 -27.12
CA LEU A 257 -22.26 -6.54 -27.58
C LEU A 257 -23.75 -6.25 -27.85
N ALA A 258 -24.45 -7.14 -28.56
CA ALA A 258 -25.89 -6.96 -28.82
C ALA A 258 -26.72 -6.88 -27.52
N ARG A 259 -26.35 -7.66 -26.50
CA ARG A 259 -26.94 -7.55 -25.16
C ARG A 259 -26.60 -6.21 -24.51
N LEU A 260 -25.36 -5.75 -24.62
CA LEU A 260 -24.92 -4.51 -23.96
C LEU A 260 -25.51 -3.26 -24.61
N VAL A 261 -25.67 -3.23 -25.94
CA VAL A 261 -26.29 -2.12 -26.69
C VAL A 261 -27.75 -1.89 -26.29
N THR A 262 -28.47 -2.96 -25.94
CA THR A 262 -29.88 -2.87 -25.51
C THR A 262 -30.03 -2.51 -24.02
N ARG A 263 -28.94 -2.46 -23.27
CA ARG A 263 -28.98 -2.12 -21.84
C ARG A 263 -29.16 -0.63 -21.61
N GLN A 264 -29.85 -0.35 -20.53
CA GLN A 264 -30.04 0.99 -20.03
C GLN A 264 -29.83 1.00 -18.52
N ARG A 265 -29.16 2.03 -18.02
CA ARG A 265 -29.04 2.29 -16.59
C ARG A 265 -30.23 3.10 -16.11
N LYS A 266 -30.70 2.83 -14.89
CA LYS A 266 -31.74 3.67 -14.29
C LYS A 266 -31.11 4.95 -13.76
N ARG A 267 -31.58 6.10 -14.22
CA ARG A 267 -31.09 7.38 -13.73
C ARG A 267 -31.56 7.62 -12.30
N LEU A 268 -30.66 8.11 -11.46
CA LEU A 268 -30.97 8.40 -10.08
C LEU A 268 -32.06 9.47 -9.98
N PHE A 269 -33.07 9.24 -9.12
CA PHE A 269 -34.24 10.11 -8.90
C PHE A 269 -35.15 10.38 -10.11
N GLU A 270 -34.93 9.71 -11.25
CA GLU A 270 -35.80 9.78 -12.43
C GLU A 270 -36.33 8.38 -12.80
N GLU A 271 -37.53 8.28 -13.38
CA GLU A 271 -38.01 7.03 -14.01
C GLU A 271 -37.47 6.87 -15.44
N ARG A 272 -36.41 7.61 -15.78
CA ARG A 272 -35.77 7.56 -17.08
C ARG A 272 -34.60 6.59 -17.05
N SER A 273 -34.51 5.79 -18.11
CA SER A 273 -33.36 4.93 -18.36
C SER A 273 -32.45 5.55 -19.42
N VAL A 274 -31.14 5.44 -19.24
CA VAL A 274 -30.10 6.03 -20.11
C VAL A 274 -29.34 4.90 -20.81
N PRO A 275 -29.17 4.93 -22.14
CA PRO A 275 -28.41 3.91 -22.84
C PRO A 275 -26.92 3.99 -22.49
N LEU A 276 -26.22 2.86 -22.56
CA LEU A 276 -24.78 2.77 -22.30
C LEU A 276 -23.90 3.38 -23.41
N PHE A 277 -24.45 3.54 -24.61
CA PHE A 277 -23.78 4.15 -25.76
C PHE A 277 -24.58 5.35 -26.26
N LYS A 278 -23.88 6.39 -26.73
CA LYS A 278 -24.54 7.55 -27.39
C LYS A 278 -25.34 7.13 -28.62
N ASP A 279 -24.78 6.24 -29.44
CA ASP A 279 -25.44 5.68 -30.61
C ASP A 279 -25.26 4.16 -30.65
N GLY A 280 -26.34 3.44 -30.36
CA GLY A 280 -26.33 1.98 -30.34
C GLY A 280 -26.16 1.35 -31.73
N SER A 281 -26.42 2.09 -32.81
CA SER A 281 -26.31 1.56 -34.19
C SER A 281 -24.87 1.49 -34.69
N THR A 282 -24.01 2.39 -34.19
CA THR A 282 -22.58 2.47 -34.54
C THR A 282 -21.68 1.82 -33.50
N ALA A 283 -22.24 1.30 -32.40
CA ALA A 283 -21.49 0.67 -31.31
C ALA A 283 -20.55 -0.45 -31.78
N GLY A 284 -20.95 -1.26 -32.77
CA GLY A 284 -20.11 -2.32 -33.34
C GLY A 284 -18.88 -1.83 -34.10
N GLN A 285 -18.87 -0.59 -34.58
CA GLN A 285 -17.72 0.01 -35.28
C GLN A 285 -16.65 0.53 -34.30
N LEU A 286 -16.96 0.57 -33.00
CA LEU A 286 -16.03 1.02 -31.96
C LEU A 286 -15.05 -0.08 -31.54
N PHE A 287 -15.22 -1.31 -31.99
CA PHE A 287 -14.41 -2.47 -31.61
C PHE A 287 -13.68 -3.05 -32.81
N ASP A 288 -12.46 -3.53 -32.60
CA ASP A 288 -11.71 -4.28 -33.61
C ASP A 288 -12.10 -5.77 -33.64
N GLU A 289 -11.46 -6.55 -34.51
CA GLU A 289 -11.72 -8.00 -34.65
C GLU A 289 -11.42 -8.80 -33.38
N ASP A 290 -10.56 -8.27 -32.49
CA ASP A 290 -10.21 -8.87 -31.20
C ASP A 290 -11.13 -8.39 -30.05
N GLY A 291 -12.14 -7.55 -30.36
CA GLY A 291 -13.08 -7.01 -29.38
C GLY A 291 -12.52 -5.88 -28.53
N ILE A 292 -11.36 -5.33 -28.88
CA ILE A 292 -10.74 -4.21 -28.18
C ILE A 292 -11.40 -2.92 -28.65
N GLN A 293 -11.83 -2.09 -27.69
CA GLN A 293 -12.49 -0.84 -28.04
C GLN A 293 -11.45 0.21 -28.48
N ASN A 294 -11.65 0.77 -29.68
CA ASN A 294 -10.97 1.97 -30.12
C ASN A 294 -11.59 3.18 -29.42
N LEU A 295 -11.09 3.48 -28.21
CA LEU A 295 -11.59 4.58 -27.40
C LEU A 295 -11.27 5.94 -28.06
N PRO A 296 -12.28 6.79 -28.31
CA PRO A 296 -12.06 8.12 -28.86
C PRO A 296 -11.12 8.97 -28.00
N ASN A 297 -11.36 9.05 -26.68
CA ASN A 297 -10.58 9.89 -25.78
C ASN A 297 -9.19 9.28 -25.49
N PRO A 298 -8.09 9.95 -25.87
CA PRO A 298 -6.74 9.36 -25.78
C PRO A 298 -6.20 9.24 -24.34
N LEU A 299 -6.65 10.09 -23.42
CA LEU A 299 -6.23 10.03 -22.02
C LEU A 299 -6.83 8.81 -21.34
N LEU A 300 -8.15 8.63 -21.49
CA LEU A 300 -8.82 7.43 -20.98
C LEU A 300 -8.31 6.17 -21.69
N ALA A 301 -7.97 6.28 -22.98
CA ALA A 301 -7.41 5.17 -23.73
C ALA A 301 -6.10 4.63 -23.13
N SER A 302 -5.19 5.53 -22.75
CA SER A 302 -3.86 5.17 -22.27
C SER A 302 -3.82 4.86 -20.76
N TRP A 303 -4.52 5.64 -19.94
CA TRP A 303 -4.46 5.56 -18.47
C TRP A 303 -5.56 4.67 -17.87
N GLY A 304 -6.66 4.46 -18.57
CA GLY A 304 -7.86 3.79 -18.04
C GLY A 304 -7.80 2.26 -17.97
N LYS A 305 -6.69 1.60 -18.31
CA LYS A 305 -6.60 0.13 -18.50
C LYS A 305 -7.22 -0.67 -17.35
N LEU A 306 -6.88 -0.34 -16.10
CA LEU A 306 -7.43 -1.03 -14.92
C LEU A 306 -8.95 -0.87 -14.77
N GLY A 307 -9.49 0.31 -15.11
CA GLY A 307 -10.92 0.57 -15.04
C GLY A 307 -11.71 -0.12 -16.16
N ARG A 308 -11.10 -0.36 -17.32
CA ARG A 308 -11.71 -1.11 -18.43
C ARG A 308 -12.08 -2.54 -18.02
N ASP A 309 -11.13 -3.23 -17.39
CA ASP A 309 -11.37 -4.60 -16.91
C ASP A 309 -12.49 -4.61 -15.87
N TYR A 310 -12.51 -3.62 -14.98
CA TYR A 310 -13.51 -3.55 -13.92
C TYR A 310 -14.92 -3.23 -14.43
N ILE A 311 -15.07 -2.27 -15.35
CA ILE A 311 -16.39 -1.92 -15.91
C ILE A 311 -16.98 -3.07 -16.73
N HIS A 312 -16.14 -3.82 -17.44
CA HIS A 312 -16.55 -5.04 -18.14
C HIS A 312 -17.13 -6.06 -17.14
N MET A 313 -16.40 -6.36 -16.07
CA MET A 313 -16.86 -7.31 -15.05
C MET A 313 -18.14 -6.85 -14.33
N LEU A 314 -18.26 -5.56 -14.01
CA LEU A 314 -19.48 -5.02 -13.38
C LEU A 314 -20.69 -5.17 -14.32
N SER A 315 -20.49 -4.91 -15.62
CA SER A 315 -21.54 -5.05 -16.63
C SER A 315 -22.02 -6.49 -16.76
N ASP A 316 -21.18 -7.49 -16.57
CA ASP A 316 -21.61 -8.89 -16.58
C ASP A 316 -22.53 -9.23 -15.40
N ILE A 317 -22.24 -8.69 -14.22
CA ILE A 317 -23.00 -8.93 -13.00
C ILE A 317 -24.36 -8.25 -13.07
N THR A 318 -24.41 -7.02 -13.58
CA THR A 318 -25.66 -6.27 -13.78
C THR A 318 -26.37 -6.62 -15.09
N SER A 319 -26.13 -7.81 -15.64
CA SER A 319 -26.65 -8.21 -16.95
C SER A 319 -28.17 -8.24 -17.07
N SER A 320 -28.89 -8.38 -15.95
CA SER A 320 -30.35 -8.25 -15.90
C SER A 320 -30.85 -6.81 -16.00
N GLY A 321 -29.97 -5.81 -15.86
CA GLY A 321 -30.30 -4.38 -15.76
C GLY A 321 -30.86 -3.99 -14.39
N GLU A 322 -31.16 -4.94 -13.51
CA GLU A 322 -31.63 -4.67 -12.16
C GLU A 322 -30.45 -4.24 -11.27
N GLY A 323 -30.58 -3.08 -10.64
CA GLY A 323 -29.55 -2.57 -9.73
C GLY A 323 -28.42 -1.77 -10.39
N ASP A 324 -28.45 -1.52 -11.70
CA ASP A 324 -27.48 -0.66 -12.39
C ASP A 324 -27.97 0.81 -12.44
N VAL A 325 -27.31 1.69 -11.68
CA VAL A 325 -27.75 3.05 -11.41
C VAL A 325 -26.77 4.08 -11.98
N ASP A 326 -27.31 5.02 -12.74
CA ASP A 326 -26.60 6.16 -13.31
C ASP A 326 -26.75 7.39 -12.41
N ALA A 327 -25.63 7.87 -11.85
CA ALA A 327 -25.54 9.01 -10.96
C ALA A 327 -24.45 10.00 -11.42
N PHE A 328 -24.23 10.13 -12.73
CA PHE A 328 -23.29 11.10 -13.28
C PHE A 328 -23.82 12.53 -13.16
N VAL A 329 -22.90 13.45 -12.87
CA VAL A 329 -23.16 14.89 -12.81
C VAL A 329 -22.53 15.55 -14.02
N ASP A 330 -23.29 16.41 -14.69
CA ASP A 330 -22.81 17.18 -15.82
C ASP A 330 -21.74 18.21 -15.40
N ILE A 331 -20.76 18.42 -16.28
CA ILE A 331 -19.66 19.35 -16.06
C ILE A 331 -19.84 20.51 -17.02
N THR A 332 -19.88 21.74 -16.50
CA THR A 332 -19.94 22.95 -17.32
C THR A 332 -18.55 23.27 -17.88
N PRO A 333 -18.39 23.37 -19.20
CA PRO A 333 -17.08 23.56 -19.83
C PRO A 333 -16.65 25.04 -19.80
N ASP A 334 -16.26 25.53 -18.62
CA ASP A 334 -15.88 26.94 -18.36
C ASP A 334 -14.37 27.17 -18.20
N SER A 335 -13.59 26.10 -18.02
CA SER A 335 -12.14 26.11 -17.83
C SER A 335 -11.49 24.97 -18.62
N LEU A 336 -10.18 25.06 -18.82
CA LEU A 336 -9.37 24.02 -19.44
C LEU A 336 -9.51 22.69 -18.68
N LEU A 337 -9.51 22.72 -17.34
CA LEU A 337 -9.77 21.53 -16.52
C LEU A 337 -11.15 20.93 -16.83
N HIS A 338 -12.20 21.73 -16.78
CA HIS A 338 -13.56 21.24 -17.02
C HIS A 338 -13.76 20.77 -18.47
N HIS A 339 -13.10 21.37 -19.45
CA HIS A 339 -13.08 20.88 -20.82
C HIS A 339 -12.48 19.48 -20.94
N ILE A 340 -11.33 19.23 -20.30
CA ILE A 340 -10.69 17.91 -20.32
C ILE A 340 -11.53 16.88 -19.56
N GLN A 341 -12.07 17.26 -18.40
CA GLN A 341 -12.93 16.38 -17.61
C GLN A 341 -14.23 16.02 -18.37
N LEU A 342 -14.83 16.99 -19.06
CA LEU A 342 -16.00 16.76 -19.90
C LEU A 342 -15.68 15.82 -21.07
N ASP A 343 -14.54 15.99 -21.75
CA ASP A 343 -14.10 15.09 -22.82
C ASP A 343 -13.94 13.64 -22.34
N ILE A 344 -13.43 13.44 -21.13
CA ILE A 344 -13.32 12.12 -20.52
C ILE A 344 -14.71 11.57 -20.16
N LEU A 345 -15.55 12.41 -19.54
CA LEU A 345 -16.91 12.05 -19.12
C LEU A 345 -17.79 11.58 -20.28
N ASP A 346 -17.69 12.30 -21.40
CA ASP A 346 -18.51 12.11 -22.58
C ASP A 346 -17.84 11.22 -23.64
N LEU A 347 -16.65 10.70 -23.36
CA LEU A 347 -15.84 9.88 -24.26
C LEU A 347 -15.62 10.54 -25.63
N GLU A 348 -15.26 11.81 -25.63
CA GLU A 348 -15.02 12.61 -26.84
C GLU A 348 -13.53 12.94 -27.01
N ASN A 349 -13.14 13.22 -28.25
CA ASN A 349 -11.79 13.61 -28.61
C ASN A 349 -11.82 14.89 -29.44
N HIS A 350 -11.23 15.94 -28.90
CA HIS A 350 -11.09 17.24 -29.54
C HIS A 350 -9.64 17.53 -29.95
N ALA A 351 -8.78 16.50 -29.98
CA ALA A 351 -7.42 16.64 -30.46
C ALA A 351 -7.40 16.83 -31.98
N VAL A 352 -6.80 17.94 -32.43
CA VAL A 352 -6.56 18.23 -33.84
C VAL A 352 -5.12 17.84 -34.16
N MET A 353 -4.94 16.71 -34.86
CA MET A 353 -3.64 16.11 -35.15
C MET A 353 -2.81 16.92 -36.17
N GLY A 354 -3.47 17.78 -36.97
CA GLY A 354 -2.80 18.56 -38.01
C GLY A 354 -2.22 17.63 -39.09
N VAL A 355 -3.05 16.83 -39.73
CA VAL A 355 -2.61 15.90 -40.79
C VAL A 355 -2.92 16.47 -42.17
N THR A 356 -3.91 17.37 -42.26
CA THR A 356 -4.31 18.02 -43.51
C THR A 356 -3.78 19.45 -43.60
N ALA A 357 -3.52 19.94 -44.82
CA ALA A 357 -3.04 21.31 -45.05
C ALA A 357 -3.99 22.36 -44.44
N ASN A 358 -5.31 22.13 -44.52
CA ASN A 358 -6.32 23.03 -43.94
C ASN A 358 -6.23 23.13 -42.40
N GLU A 359 -5.88 22.05 -41.70
CA GLU A 359 -5.70 22.05 -40.24
C GLU A 359 -4.39 22.74 -39.81
N PHE A 360 -3.38 22.80 -40.68
CA PHE A 360 -2.17 23.59 -40.43
C PHE A 360 -2.41 25.08 -40.69
N GLU A 361 -3.24 25.41 -41.67
CA GLU A 361 -3.53 26.80 -42.03
C GLU A 361 -4.44 27.51 -41.01
N ARG A 362 -5.28 26.78 -40.26
CA ARG A 362 -6.24 27.37 -39.30
C ARG A 362 -6.33 26.59 -38.00
N SER A 363 -6.51 27.32 -36.90
CA SER A 363 -6.69 26.77 -35.54
C SER A 363 -8.08 27.08 -34.95
N ASP A 364 -9.03 27.53 -35.77
CA ASP A 364 -10.40 27.89 -35.39
C ASP A 364 -11.27 26.68 -34.99
N SER A 365 -10.90 25.46 -35.40
CA SER A 365 -11.51 24.22 -34.97
C SER A 365 -11.15 23.81 -33.53
N LYS A 366 -10.09 24.39 -32.95
CA LYS A 366 -9.68 24.13 -31.58
C LYS A 366 -10.49 24.97 -30.61
N ARG A 367 -10.61 24.50 -29.37
CA ARG A 367 -11.22 25.29 -28.30
C ARG A 367 -10.34 26.50 -28.01
N LYS A 368 -10.99 27.66 -27.88
CA LYS A 368 -10.31 28.89 -27.50
C LYS A 368 -10.03 28.83 -26.00
N LEU A 369 -8.76 28.97 -25.64
CA LEU A 369 -8.36 29.08 -24.24
C LEU A 369 -8.54 30.52 -23.76
N ASP A 370 -8.95 30.67 -22.51
CA ASP A 370 -8.83 31.94 -21.81
C ASP A 370 -7.37 32.12 -21.35
N ALA A 371 -6.80 33.29 -21.59
CA ALA A 371 -5.43 33.61 -21.21
C ALA A 371 -5.27 33.74 -19.69
N ASP A 372 -6.36 34.00 -18.97
CA ASP A 372 -6.39 34.13 -17.52
C ASP A 372 -6.76 32.82 -16.80
N ASP A 373 -7.03 31.74 -17.54
CA ASP A 373 -7.30 30.42 -16.97
C ASP A 373 -6.04 29.84 -16.31
N ARG A 374 -6.17 29.45 -15.03
CA ARG A 374 -5.13 28.83 -14.21
C ARG A 374 -5.54 27.47 -13.64
N SER A 375 -6.62 26.88 -14.15
CA SER A 375 -7.14 25.58 -13.69
C SER A 375 -6.16 24.42 -13.92
N ILE A 376 -5.32 24.50 -14.95
CA ILE A 376 -4.20 23.59 -15.20
C ILE A 376 -2.95 24.41 -15.52
N THR A 377 -1.92 24.27 -14.69
CA THR A 377 -0.63 24.94 -14.87
C THR A 377 0.51 23.93 -14.89
N ILE A 378 1.59 24.26 -15.59
CA ILE A 378 2.81 23.43 -15.66
C ILE A 378 3.97 24.29 -15.18
N HIS A 379 4.70 23.78 -14.19
CA HIS A 379 5.85 24.46 -13.60
C HIS A 379 7.12 23.64 -13.83
N VAL A 380 8.19 24.29 -14.29
CA VAL A 380 9.51 23.68 -14.47
C VAL A 380 10.47 24.31 -13.48
N CYS A 381 11.06 23.49 -12.61
CA CYS A 381 11.91 23.94 -11.51
C CYS A 381 13.31 23.31 -11.59
N HIS A 382 14.30 23.94 -10.94
CA HIS A 382 15.70 23.51 -11.02
C HIS A 382 16.08 22.44 -9.98
N SER A 383 15.30 22.30 -8.91
CA SER A 383 15.52 21.35 -7.83
C SER A 383 14.21 21.13 -7.04
N PRO A 384 14.10 20.04 -6.25
CA PRO A 384 12.96 19.81 -5.36
C PRO A 384 12.74 20.96 -4.36
N GLN A 385 13.83 21.56 -3.85
CA GLN A 385 13.71 22.73 -2.98
C GLN A 385 13.04 23.89 -3.70
N ARG A 386 13.49 24.22 -4.92
CA ARG A 386 12.91 25.33 -5.69
C ARG A 386 11.48 25.02 -6.13
N GLU A 387 11.17 23.77 -6.41
CA GLU A 387 9.83 23.32 -6.74
C GLU A 387 8.84 23.54 -5.58
N VAL A 388 9.22 23.18 -4.36
CA VAL A 388 8.40 23.40 -3.16
C VAL A 388 8.25 24.89 -2.85
N GLU A 389 9.29 25.70 -3.03
CA GLU A 389 9.21 27.17 -2.90
C GLU A 389 8.19 27.76 -3.88
N VAL A 390 8.27 27.36 -5.16
CA VAL A 390 7.32 27.81 -6.20
C VAL A 390 5.90 27.36 -5.87
N LEU A 391 5.73 26.10 -5.44
CA LEU A 391 4.43 25.57 -5.01
C LEU A 391 3.85 26.40 -3.87
N HIS A 392 4.64 26.68 -2.82
CA HIS A 392 4.20 27.47 -1.68
C HIS A 392 3.69 28.87 -2.10
N ASP A 393 4.43 29.55 -2.98
CA ASP A 393 4.02 30.85 -3.51
C ASP A 393 2.74 30.76 -4.35
N GLN A 394 2.56 29.69 -5.15
CA GLN A 394 1.32 29.48 -5.92
C GLN A 394 0.12 29.19 -5.01
N LEU A 395 0.30 28.37 -3.96
CA LEU A 395 -0.78 28.10 -3.02
C LEU A 395 -1.21 29.35 -2.26
N LEU A 396 -0.27 30.21 -1.87
CA LEU A 396 -0.58 31.51 -1.27
C LEU A 396 -1.39 32.39 -2.23
N ALA A 397 -0.99 32.46 -3.50
CA ALA A 397 -1.72 33.23 -4.51
C ALA A 397 -3.15 32.69 -4.69
N MET A 398 -3.32 31.37 -4.81
CA MET A 398 -4.64 30.74 -4.95
C MET A 398 -5.54 31.00 -3.74
N LEU A 399 -5.01 30.90 -2.52
CA LEU A 399 -5.75 31.17 -1.27
C LEU A 399 -6.08 32.66 -1.09
N GLN A 400 -5.28 33.55 -1.70
CA GLN A 400 -5.56 34.99 -1.70
C GLN A 400 -6.65 35.35 -2.72
N ASP A 401 -6.65 34.69 -3.88
CA ASP A 401 -7.59 34.94 -4.97
C ASP A 401 -9.00 34.37 -4.68
N ASP A 402 -9.09 33.21 -4.02
CA ASP A 402 -10.35 32.57 -3.64
C ASP A 402 -10.49 32.40 -2.10
N PRO A 403 -11.31 33.23 -1.44
CA PRO A 403 -11.55 33.14 0.00
C PRO A 403 -12.30 31.89 0.46
N GLU A 404 -12.97 31.16 -0.43
CA GLU A 404 -13.67 29.92 -0.09
C GLU A 404 -12.71 28.72 -0.01
N LEU A 405 -11.55 28.83 -0.66
CA LEU A 405 -10.53 27.80 -0.66
C LEU A 405 -9.86 27.71 0.71
N THR A 406 -9.89 26.52 1.31
CA THR A 406 -9.22 26.26 2.58
C THR A 406 -8.05 25.30 2.40
N PRO A 407 -7.00 25.33 3.25
CA PRO A 407 -5.85 24.43 3.10
C PRO A 407 -6.18 22.93 3.09
N ARG A 408 -7.33 22.52 3.64
CA ARG A 408 -7.82 21.13 3.63
C ARG A 408 -8.36 20.68 2.26
N ASP A 409 -8.66 21.61 1.36
CA ASP A 409 -9.14 21.35 0.00
C ASP A 409 -7.97 21.11 -0.97
N ILE A 410 -6.73 21.33 -0.51
CA ILE A 410 -5.51 21.21 -1.29
C ILE A 410 -4.82 19.88 -0.95
N VAL A 411 -4.48 19.13 -1.99
CA VAL A 411 -3.65 17.92 -1.88
C VAL A 411 -2.40 18.06 -2.75
N VAL A 412 -1.24 17.74 -2.17
CA VAL A 412 0.04 17.72 -2.88
C VAL A 412 0.56 16.29 -2.88
N MET A 413 0.77 15.73 -4.06
CA MET A 413 1.24 14.36 -4.24
C MET A 413 2.60 14.35 -4.93
N VAL A 414 3.50 13.50 -4.45
CA VAL A 414 4.84 13.29 -5.01
C VAL A 414 5.10 11.79 -5.13
N ALA A 415 6.02 11.39 -6.01
CA ALA A 415 6.34 9.98 -6.22
C ALA A 415 7.00 9.33 -4.97
N ASP A 416 7.85 10.08 -4.26
CA ASP A 416 8.50 9.63 -3.03
C ASP A 416 8.45 10.75 -1.97
N ILE A 417 7.51 10.62 -1.04
CA ILE A 417 7.29 11.61 0.02
C ILE A 417 8.44 11.68 1.02
N ASP A 418 9.15 10.57 1.24
CA ASP A 418 10.27 10.53 2.17
C ASP A 418 11.41 11.44 1.65
N SER A 419 11.65 11.43 0.34
CA SER A 419 12.67 12.29 -0.31
C SER A 419 12.32 13.78 -0.31
N TYR A 420 11.04 14.14 -0.39
CA TYR A 420 10.57 15.53 -0.39
C TYR A 420 10.38 16.12 1.02
N SER A 421 10.19 15.28 2.04
CA SER A 421 9.89 15.72 3.42
C SER A 421 10.84 16.81 3.94
N PRO A 422 12.18 16.73 3.79
CA PRO A 422 13.09 17.78 4.27
C PRO A 422 12.84 19.14 3.59
N PHE A 423 12.55 19.15 2.28
CA PHE A 423 12.31 20.37 1.52
C PHE A 423 10.95 21.01 1.88
N ILE A 424 9.92 20.18 2.06
CA ILE A 424 8.60 20.62 2.54
C ILE A 424 8.75 21.30 3.91
N GLN A 425 9.44 20.64 4.84
CA GLN A 425 9.68 21.19 6.18
C GLN A 425 10.51 22.47 6.16
N ALA A 426 11.53 22.56 5.30
CA ALA A 426 12.36 23.75 5.19
C ALA A 426 11.55 24.96 4.68
N VAL A 427 10.71 24.79 3.66
CA VAL A 427 9.95 25.88 3.06
C VAL A 427 8.73 26.24 3.91
N PHE A 428 7.85 25.28 4.20
CA PHE A 428 6.61 25.54 4.94
C PHE A 428 6.85 25.75 6.44
N GLY A 429 7.88 25.12 7.02
CA GLY A 429 8.19 25.24 8.45
C GLY A 429 8.94 26.53 8.82
N SER A 430 9.62 27.17 7.86
CA SER A 430 10.29 28.47 8.10
C SER A 430 9.38 29.68 7.83
N ALA A 431 8.23 29.46 7.18
CA ALA A 431 7.25 30.51 6.92
C ALA A 431 6.62 31.02 8.22
N THR A 432 6.52 32.34 8.38
CA THR A 432 5.92 32.99 9.56
C THR A 432 4.98 34.11 9.14
N GLY A 433 4.07 34.50 10.04
CA GLY A 433 3.11 35.57 9.80
C GLY A 433 2.16 35.26 8.64
N GLU A 434 2.00 36.23 7.72
CA GLU A 434 1.06 36.15 6.60
C GLU A 434 1.40 35.08 5.55
N ARG A 435 2.64 34.56 5.55
CA ARG A 435 3.06 33.52 4.61
C ARG A 435 2.86 32.10 5.14
N TYR A 436 2.48 31.94 6.41
CA TYR A 436 2.37 30.64 7.02
C TYR A 436 1.12 29.90 6.54
N LEU A 437 1.32 28.69 6.01
CA LEU A 437 0.25 27.76 5.64
C LEU A 437 0.35 26.49 6.48
N PRO A 438 -0.73 26.07 7.16
CA PRO A 438 -0.76 24.78 7.85
C PRO A 438 -0.57 23.64 6.85
N TYR A 439 0.27 22.66 7.20
CA TYR A 439 0.50 21.48 6.38
C TYR A 439 0.68 20.24 7.25
N ALA A 440 0.40 19.07 6.67
CA ALA A 440 0.67 17.77 7.27
C ALA A 440 1.27 16.84 6.22
N ILE A 441 2.32 16.10 6.59
CA ILE A 441 2.97 15.13 5.71
C ILE A 441 2.49 13.72 6.10
N SER A 442 1.74 13.10 5.19
CA SER A 442 1.24 11.72 5.31
C SER A 442 2.15 10.72 4.57
N ASP A 443 1.89 9.43 4.74
CA ASP A 443 2.54 8.31 4.02
C ASP A 443 4.06 8.15 4.22
N ARG A 444 4.63 8.78 5.25
CA ARG A 444 6.04 8.58 5.63
C ARG A 444 6.26 7.20 6.24
N ARG A 445 7.38 6.58 5.89
CA ARG A 445 7.76 5.29 6.49
C ARG A 445 8.11 5.50 7.96
N ALA A 446 7.57 4.64 8.84
CA ALA A 446 7.83 4.70 10.29
C ALA A 446 9.34 4.70 10.62
N ARG A 447 10.12 3.90 9.87
CA ARG A 447 11.58 3.79 10.03
C ARG A 447 12.31 5.12 9.80
N GLN A 448 11.88 5.92 8.84
CA GLN A 448 12.55 7.17 8.49
C GLN A 448 12.13 8.33 9.40
N SER A 449 10.98 8.22 10.06
CA SER A 449 10.42 9.28 10.91
C SER A 449 10.86 9.22 12.37
N HIS A 450 11.29 8.06 12.88
CA HIS A 450 11.59 7.87 14.31
C HIS A 450 13.04 7.40 14.53
N PRO A 451 13.92 8.25 15.09
CA PRO A 451 15.32 7.91 15.36
C PRO A 451 15.50 6.65 16.22
N ALA A 452 14.59 6.43 17.17
CA ALA A 452 14.63 5.26 18.06
C ALA A 452 14.46 3.92 17.32
N LEU A 453 13.68 3.88 16.23
CA LEU A 453 13.49 2.65 15.45
C LEU A 453 14.78 2.28 14.70
N GLN A 454 15.46 3.27 14.13
CA GLN A 454 16.75 3.06 13.47
C GLN A 454 17.79 2.57 14.49
N ALA A 455 17.86 3.21 15.66
CA ALA A 455 18.75 2.81 16.75
C ALA A 455 18.50 1.36 17.20
N PHE A 456 17.23 0.96 17.35
CA PHE A 456 16.87 -0.41 17.70
C PHE A 456 17.30 -1.43 16.64
N ILE A 457 17.14 -1.13 15.35
CA ILE A 457 17.61 -2.00 14.27
C ILE A 457 19.14 -2.13 14.30
N THR A 458 19.86 -1.04 14.55
CA THR A 458 21.33 -1.06 14.73
C THR A 458 21.73 -1.94 15.92
N LEU A 459 21.00 -1.89 17.04
CA LEU A 459 21.24 -2.76 18.18
C LEU A 459 21.00 -4.25 17.86
N LEU A 460 20.03 -4.57 17.00
CA LEU A 460 19.84 -5.97 16.56
C LEU A 460 21.00 -6.49 15.70
N SER A 461 21.83 -5.60 15.14
CA SER A 461 23.04 -5.96 14.37
C SER A 461 24.32 -5.98 15.20
N LEU A 462 24.25 -5.89 16.53
CA LEU A 462 25.42 -5.95 17.41
C LEU A 462 26.28 -7.21 17.24
N PRO A 463 25.73 -8.44 17.05
CA PRO A 463 26.57 -9.63 16.88
C PRO A 463 27.47 -9.58 15.64
N ASP A 464 27.06 -8.85 14.61
CA ASP A 464 27.84 -8.68 13.37
C ASP A 464 28.68 -7.38 13.40
N SER A 465 28.58 -6.59 14.46
CA SER A 465 29.22 -5.28 14.58
C SER A 465 30.70 -5.42 14.90
N ARG A 466 31.52 -4.54 14.30
CA ARG A 466 32.93 -4.37 14.66
C ARG A 466 33.12 -3.39 15.82
N PHE A 467 32.02 -2.87 16.38
CA PHE A 467 32.04 -1.89 17.47
C PHE A 467 33.01 -0.73 17.18
N ILE A 468 32.92 -0.12 15.99
CA ILE A 468 33.74 1.04 15.65
C ILE A 468 33.41 2.19 16.60
N SER A 469 34.41 2.97 17.00
CA SER A 469 34.25 4.04 17.98
C SER A 469 33.08 4.99 17.67
N GLU A 470 32.96 5.41 16.41
CA GLU A 470 31.89 6.31 15.94
C GLU A 470 30.51 5.65 15.92
N ASP A 471 30.41 4.35 15.64
CA ASP A 471 29.13 3.64 15.58
C ASP A 471 28.48 3.54 16.97
N VAL A 472 29.30 3.29 18.02
CA VAL A 472 28.82 3.24 19.40
C VAL A 472 28.50 4.65 19.91
N LEU A 473 29.33 5.65 19.59
CA LEU A 473 29.04 7.04 19.96
C LEU A 473 27.78 7.56 19.27
N ALA A 474 27.50 7.15 18.03
CA ALA A 474 26.28 7.51 17.31
C ALA A 474 25.01 6.95 18.00
N LEU A 475 25.10 5.82 18.71
CA LEU A 475 23.98 5.33 19.53
C LEU A 475 23.67 6.27 20.70
N LEU A 476 24.68 6.96 21.24
CA LEU A 476 24.52 7.96 22.30
C LEU A 476 24.00 9.31 21.78
N ASP A 477 24.02 9.56 20.48
CA ASP A 477 23.34 10.72 19.89
C ASP A 477 21.80 10.57 19.96
N VAL A 478 21.29 9.37 20.26
CA VAL A 478 19.85 9.09 20.44
C VAL A 478 19.45 9.43 21.87
N PRO A 479 18.61 10.47 22.11
CA PRO A 479 18.36 10.99 23.46
C PRO A 479 17.81 9.96 24.46
N VAL A 480 16.94 9.06 24.00
CA VAL A 480 16.34 8.01 24.83
C VAL A 480 17.39 7.01 25.31
N LEU A 481 18.38 6.71 24.47
CA LEU A 481 19.47 5.81 24.81
C LEU A 481 20.46 6.50 25.75
N ALA A 482 20.89 7.72 25.45
CA ALA A 482 21.76 8.52 26.33
C ALA A 482 21.17 8.68 27.74
N ALA A 483 19.87 9.00 27.82
CA ALA A 483 19.17 9.13 29.09
C ALA A 483 19.13 7.83 29.91
N ARG A 484 19.01 6.66 29.24
CA ARG A 484 19.06 5.35 29.91
C ARG A 484 20.38 5.13 30.66
N PHE A 485 21.47 5.66 30.13
CA PHE A 485 22.80 5.57 30.73
C PHE A 485 23.18 6.82 31.55
N SER A 486 22.22 7.73 31.81
CA SER A 486 22.48 8.99 32.53
C SER A 486 23.56 9.87 31.87
N ILE A 487 23.72 9.77 30.55
CA ILE A 487 24.68 10.56 29.78
C ILE A 487 23.97 11.81 29.27
N THR A 488 24.50 12.97 29.66
CA THR A 488 24.06 14.27 29.14
C THR A 488 24.82 14.64 27.87
N GLU A 489 24.33 15.63 27.11
CA GLU A 489 25.03 16.13 25.92
C GLU A 489 26.45 16.65 26.26
N GLU A 490 26.61 17.26 27.44
CA GLU A 490 27.91 17.70 27.94
C GLU A 490 28.81 16.49 28.26
N GLY A 491 28.29 15.48 28.95
CA GLY A 491 29.01 14.24 29.22
C GLY A 491 29.44 13.50 27.95
N LEU A 492 28.61 13.51 26.90
CA LEU A 492 28.92 12.91 25.61
C LEU A 492 30.12 13.57 24.92
N ARG A 493 30.32 14.89 25.09
CA ARG A 493 31.50 15.59 24.55
C ARG A 493 32.79 15.10 25.20
N TYR A 494 32.78 14.93 26.52
CA TYR A 494 33.91 14.34 27.26
C TYR A 494 34.16 12.89 26.84
N LEU A 495 33.11 12.07 26.73
CA LEU A 495 33.25 10.68 26.26
C LEU A 495 33.85 10.61 24.86
N ARG A 496 33.40 11.43 23.92
CA ARG A 496 33.94 11.48 22.55
C ARG A 496 35.43 11.87 22.54
N GLN A 497 35.83 12.82 23.38
CA GLN A 497 37.24 13.18 23.54
C GLN A 497 38.04 12.00 24.14
N TRP A 498 37.58 11.44 25.25
CA TRP A 498 38.28 10.37 25.95
C TRP A 498 38.41 9.11 25.12
N VAL A 499 37.36 8.69 24.39
CA VAL A 499 37.41 7.52 23.50
C VAL A 499 38.49 7.70 22.43
N ASN A 500 38.61 8.90 21.86
CA ASN A 500 39.63 9.19 20.87
C ASN A 500 41.06 9.19 21.45
N GLU A 501 41.26 9.82 22.62
CA GLU A 501 42.57 9.99 23.26
C GLU A 501 43.05 8.73 24.02
N SER A 502 42.14 7.96 24.61
CA SER A 502 42.44 6.66 25.23
C SER A 502 42.86 5.61 24.20
N GLY A 503 42.59 5.88 22.91
CA GLY A 503 43.01 5.06 21.79
C GLY A 503 42.04 3.95 21.42
N VAL A 504 40.75 4.05 21.79
CA VAL A 504 39.71 3.13 21.30
C VAL A 504 39.50 3.38 19.82
N ARG A 505 39.44 2.30 19.04
CA ARG A 505 39.16 2.38 17.60
C ARG A 505 38.06 1.41 17.18
N TRP A 506 38.14 0.16 17.61
CA TRP A 506 37.19 -0.89 17.23
C TRP A 506 37.30 -2.11 18.14
N GLY A 507 36.29 -2.97 18.12
CA GLY A 507 36.24 -4.23 18.87
C GLY A 507 35.90 -4.01 20.33
N ILE A 508 34.90 -4.73 20.84
CA ILE A 508 34.53 -4.65 22.26
C ILE A 508 35.67 -5.20 23.15
N ASP A 509 36.20 -6.36 22.77
CA ASP A 509 37.32 -7.05 23.41
C ASP A 509 38.11 -7.91 22.40
N ASP A 510 39.10 -8.65 22.89
CA ASP A 510 39.93 -9.53 22.06
C ASP A 510 39.18 -10.78 21.56
N ASP A 511 38.10 -11.19 22.21
CA ASP A 511 37.27 -12.32 21.76
C ASP A 511 36.51 -11.92 20.49
N ASN A 512 35.92 -10.72 20.47
CA ASN A 512 35.31 -10.15 19.27
C ASN A 512 36.32 -9.98 18.11
N VAL A 513 37.56 -9.59 18.41
CA VAL A 513 38.63 -9.50 17.39
C VAL A 513 38.92 -10.89 16.78
N GLN A 514 38.95 -11.93 17.61
CA GLN A 514 39.15 -13.31 17.17
C GLN A 514 37.97 -13.87 16.36
N GLU A 515 36.74 -13.49 16.69
CA GLU A 515 35.53 -13.86 15.91
C GLU A 515 35.60 -13.36 14.46
N PHE A 516 36.27 -12.23 14.22
CA PHE A 516 36.55 -11.72 12.87
C PHE A 516 37.79 -12.35 12.20
N GLU A 517 38.36 -13.41 12.79
CA GLU A 517 39.58 -14.09 12.33
C GLU A 517 40.79 -13.14 12.21
N LEU A 518 40.83 -12.10 13.06
CA LEU A 518 41.92 -11.13 13.13
C LEU A 518 42.82 -11.41 14.35
N PRO A 519 44.13 -11.09 14.28
CA PRO A 519 45.03 -11.33 15.39
C PRO A 519 44.67 -10.42 16.59
N PRO A 520 44.42 -10.99 17.80
CA PRO A 520 44.17 -10.20 18.99
C PRO A 520 45.43 -9.44 19.37
N THR A 521 45.29 -8.13 19.59
CA THR A 521 46.42 -7.26 19.92
C THR A 521 46.40 -6.81 21.38
N GLY A 522 45.27 -6.98 22.10
CA GLY A 522 45.08 -6.45 23.45
C GLY A 522 45.01 -4.93 23.52
N GLN A 523 45.02 -4.25 22.36
CA GLN A 523 45.08 -2.79 22.25
C GLN A 523 44.00 -2.28 21.30
N HIS A 524 43.64 -1.01 21.46
CA HIS A 524 42.65 -0.30 20.63
C HIS A 524 41.20 -0.80 20.66
N THR A 525 40.90 -1.77 21.52
CA THR A 525 39.54 -2.22 21.85
C THR A 525 38.85 -1.30 22.86
N TRP A 526 37.53 -1.40 22.98
CA TRP A 526 36.76 -0.72 24.03
C TRP A 526 37.24 -1.13 25.41
N ARG A 527 37.44 -2.43 25.65
CA ARG A 527 37.99 -2.93 26.92
C ARG A 527 39.36 -2.32 27.23
N PHE A 528 40.24 -2.19 26.23
CA PHE A 528 41.54 -1.54 26.41
C PHE A 528 41.37 -0.06 26.81
N GLY A 529 40.59 0.71 26.06
CA GLY A 529 40.42 2.14 26.35
C GLY A 529 39.70 2.41 27.68
N LEU A 530 38.66 1.63 27.99
CA LEU A 530 37.97 1.69 29.28
C LEU A 530 38.90 1.32 30.44
N THR A 531 39.76 0.31 30.25
CA THR A 531 40.78 -0.04 31.26
C THR A 531 41.74 1.12 31.48
N ARG A 532 42.17 1.82 30.41
CA ARG A 532 43.02 3.01 30.55
C ARG A 532 42.33 4.14 31.31
N MET A 533 41.06 4.40 31.02
CA MET A 533 40.28 5.44 31.70
C MET A 533 40.06 5.10 33.19
N LEU A 534 39.59 3.89 33.50
CA LEU A 534 39.40 3.42 34.87
C LEU A 534 40.71 3.33 35.66
N LEU A 535 41.81 2.98 34.99
CA LEU A 535 43.14 2.99 35.60
C LEU A 535 43.60 4.42 35.90
N GLY A 536 43.36 5.36 34.98
CA GLY A 536 43.65 6.79 35.17
C GLY A 536 42.90 7.45 36.31
N TYR A 537 41.73 6.92 36.67
CA TYR A 537 41.02 7.31 37.89
C TYR A 537 41.77 6.92 39.18
N ALA A 538 42.45 5.76 39.20
CA ALA A 538 43.09 5.21 40.39
C ALA A 538 44.60 5.48 40.47
N MET A 539 45.28 5.61 39.33
CA MET A 539 46.72 5.73 39.20
C MET A 539 47.07 6.73 38.10
N GLU A 540 47.89 7.74 38.42
CA GLU A 540 48.37 8.70 37.43
C GLU A 540 49.37 8.07 36.45
N SER A 541 49.37 8.53 35.19
CA SER A 541 50.27 8.04 34.13
C SER A 541 51.76 8.09 34.50
N SER A 542 52.15 9.03 35.37
CA SER A 542 53.52 9.19 35.87
C SER A 542 54.03 7.98 36.67
N GLN A 543 53.14 7.16 37.22
CA GLN A 543 53.47 5.96 38.00
C GLN A 543 53.85 4.75 37.12
N GLY A 544 53.75 4.88 35.79
CA GLY A 544 54.10 3.83 34.84
C GLY A 544 52.91 2.98 34.41
N GLU A 545 53.19 1.86 33.76
CA GLU A 545 52.17 0.94 33.25
C GLU A 545 51.73 -0.08 34.30
N TRP A 546 50.46 -0.50 34.22
CA TRP A 546 49.92 -1.62 34.98
C TRP A 546 49.37 -2.67 34.02
N ASN A 547 49.82 -3.92 34.13
CA ASN A 547 49.48 -5.01 33.21
C ASN A 547 49.66 -4.64 31.72
N ALA A 548 50.77 -3.96 31.37
CA ALA A 548 51.05 -3.44 30.03
C ALA A 548 50.04 -2.41 29.49
N VAL A 549 49.28 -1.76 30.38
CA VAL A 549 48.32 -0.70 30.08
C VAL A 549 48.74 0.58 30.81
N LEU A 550 48.92 1.68 30.05
CA LEU A 550 49.25 2.99 30.62
C LEU A 550 47.96 3.74 31.04
N PRO A 551 47.88 4.34 32.24
CA PRO A 551 46.72 5.11 32.66
C PRO A 551 46.39 6.29 31.72
N TYR A 552 45.13 6.74 31.74
CA TYR A 552 44.66 7.91 31.01
C TYR A 552 44.06 8.96 31.96
N ASP A 553 44.83 10.03 32.20
CA ASP A 553 44.64 10.94 33.34
C ASP A 553 43.46 11.92 33.18
N GLU A 554 43.01 12.19 31.96
CA GLU A 554 41.91 13.16 31.69
C GLU A 554 40.56 12.69 32.25
N SER A 555 40.46 11.41 32.62
CA SER A 555 39.28 10.84 33.28
C SER A 555 39.36 10.83 34.81
N SER A 556 40.19 11.70 35.40
CA SER A 556 40.36 11.84 36.86
C SER A 556 39.38 12.85 37.49
N GLY A 557 39.05 12.66 38.78
CA GLY A 557 38.16 13.55 39.53
C GLY A 557 36.66 13.20 39.45
N LEU A 558 35.77 14.18 39.66
CA LEU A 558 34.31 13.95 39.69
C LEU A 558 33.74 13.52 38.33
N ILE A 559 34.39 13.95 37.24
CA ILE A 559 34.02 13.58 35.87
C ILE A 559 34.22 12.09 35.58
N ALA A 560 35.01 11.37 36.40
CA ALA A 560 35.20 9.92 36.28
C ALA A 560 33.89 9.11 36.42
N GLU A 561 32.86 9.68 37.04
CA GLU A 561 31.52 9.07 37.12
C GLU A 561 30.95 8.78 35.72
N LEU A 562 31.29 9.61 34.72
CA LEU A 562 30.92 9.39 33.32
C LEU A 562 31.57 8.13 32.72
N VAL A 563 32.79 7.79 33.13
CA VAL A 563 33.44 6.53 32.72
C VAL A 563 32.68 5.34 33.27
N GLY A 564 32.19 5.42 34.51
CA GLY A 564 31.36 4.38 35.12
C GLY A 564 30.01 4.21 34.43
N ALA A 565 29.32 5.32 34.14
CA ALA A 565 28.08 5.31 33.37
C ALA A 565 28.28 4.70 31.97
N PHE A 566 29.40 5.02 31.33
CA PHE A 566 29.74 4.57 30.00
C PHE A 566 30.27 3.12 29.96
N SER A 567 30.95 2.64 31.00
CA SER A 567 31.46 1.26 31.07
C SER A 567 30.34 0.22 31.22
N VAL A 568 29.18 0.61 31.74
CA VAL A 568 27.99 -0.28 31.84
C VAL A 568 27.28 -0.43 30.47
N THR A 569 27.48 0.51 29.54
CA THR A 569 26.88 0.52 28.20
C THR A 569 27.29 -0.68 27.33
N PRO A 570 28.59 -1.01 27.17
CA PRO A 570 29.02 -2.13 26.33
C PRO A 570 28.74 -3.51 26.95
N ASP A 571 28.71 -3.64 28.29
CA ASP A 571 28.39 -4.91 28.97
C ASP A 571 26.88 -5.22 29.02
N ALA A 572 26.02 -4.24 28.76
CA ALA A 572 24.55 -4.37 28.76
C ALA A 572 23.95 -4.51 27.35
N ALA A 573 24.79 -4.48 26.32
CA ALA A 573 24.47 -4.70 24.92
C ALA A 573 24.74 -6.16 24.56
#